data_AF-A0A3P7IM86-F1
#
_entry.id   AF-A0A3P7IM86-F1
#
_cell.length_a   1.000
_cell.length_b   1.000
_cell.length_c   1.000
_cell.angle_alpha   90.00
_cell.angle_beta   90.00
_cell.angle_gamma   90.00
#
_symmetry.space_group_name_H-M   'P 1'
#
loop_
_entity.id
_entity.type
_entity.pdbx_description
1 polymer ?
#
loop_
_entity_poly.entity_id
_entity_poly.type
_entity_poly.pdbx_seq_one_letter_code
_entity_poly.pdbx_strand_id
1 'polypeptide(L)'
;MVYTASISLQYYSRESQRAPGSYAITVKTTDDHVVHILIQKKADTGMYHVGGGDEFRTVSELLAHYNNNPMVEEGSQRVVHLMNLVPSTCVPADAIDERIRLLEEIDPVTKKSGFLEEFERIQQVDDQFSSRREGKKEQNVSRNRYKNIVPFDHTRVILKDIPPNESDYINASYIR
;
A
#
# COMPACT_ATOMS: atom_id res chain seq x y z
N MET A 1 -22.76 8.03 -25.75
CA MET A 1 -22.10 7.02 -24.90
C MET A 1 -20.90 7.69 -24.24
N VAL A 2 -21.06 8.14 -23.00
CA VAL A 2 -19.95 8.73 -22.23
C VAL A 2 -19.40 7.59 -21.39
N TYR A 3 -18.27 7.02 -21.80
CA TYR A 3 -17.47 6.19 -20.92
C TYR A 3 -16.85 7.13 -19.89
N THR A 4 -17.50 7.32 -18.74
CA THR A 4 -16.76 7.70 -17.53
C THR A 4 -15.96 6.46 -17.13
N ALA A 5 -14.78 6.31 -17.74
CA ALA A 5 -13.72 5.54 -17.13
C ALA A 5 -13.27 6.33 -15.90
N SER A 6 -14.03 6.19 -14.81
CA SER A 6 -13.39 6.10 -13.51
C SER A 6 -12.33 5.00 -13.63
N ILE A 7 -11.15 5.19 -13.06
CA ILE A 7 -10.28 4.16 -12.44
C ILE A 7 -8.80 4.62 -12.48
N SER A 8 -8.30 4.93 -11.26
CA SER A 8 -6.92 5.00 -10.74
C SER A 8 -5.88 5.93 -11.40
N LEU A 9 -5.81 7.17 -10.89
CA LEU A 9 -4.66 8.09 -10.98
C LEU A 9 -3.94 8.12 -9.63
N GLN A 10 -3.19 7.05 -9.35
CA GLN A 10 -2.51 6.84 -8.07
C GLN A 10 -1.07 7.34 -8.13
N TYR A 11 -0.65 8.09 -7.11
CA TYR A 11 0.74 8.50 -6.95
C TYR A 11 1.24 8.25 -5.53
N TYR A 12 2.54 8.07 -5.36
CA TYR A 12 3.16 8.06 -4.04
C TYR A 12 4.43 8.93 -4.06
N SER A 13 4.76 9.51 -2.91
CA SER A 13 6.01 10.23 -2.70
C SER A 13 7.04 9.33 -2.03
N ARG A 14 8.32 9.53 -2.37
CA ARG A 14 9.46 8.86 -1.74
C ARG A 14 10.65 9.81 -1.67
N GLU A 15 11.63 9.51 -0.83
CA GLU A 15 12.94 10.16 -0.95
C GLU A 15 13.64 9.75 -2.25
N SER A 16 14.38 10.69 -2.83
CA SER A 16 15.13 10.45 -4.06
C SER A 16 16.42 9.69 -3.77
N GLN A 17 16.58 8.53 -4.40
CA GLN A 17 17.82 7.75 -4.34
C GLN A 17 19.00 8.42 -5.08
N ARG A 18 18.70 9.31 -6.02
CA ARG A 18 19.72 9.98 -6.86
C ARG A 18 20.19 11.32 -6.28
N ALA A 19 19.40 11.93 -5.39
CA ALA A 19 19.67 13.24 -4.83
C ALA A 19 19.21 13.29 -3.36
N PRO A 20 20.13 13.08 -2.40
CA PRO A 20 19.83 13.15 -0.97
C PRO A 20 19.14 14.48 -0.59
N GLY A 21 18.08 14.41 0.21
CA GLY A 21 17.27 15.57 0.61
C GLY A 21 16.26 16.05 -0.45
N SER A 22 16.17 15.39 -1.60
CA SER A 22 15.11 15.61 -2.59
C SER A 22 14.06 14.50 -2.51
N TYR A 23 12.85 14.77 -2.97
CA TYR A 23 11.77 13.79 -3.02
C TYR A 23 11.46 13.43 -4.48
N ALA A 24 10.79 12.31 -4.71
CA ALA A 24 10.26 11.95 -6.00
C ALA A 24 8.79 11.54 -5.87
N ILE A 25 7.94 12.08 -6.74
CA ILE A 25 6.58 11.58 -6.95
C ILE A 25 6.64 10.54 -8.05
N THR A 26 6.06 9.37 -7.79
CA THR A 26 5.88 8.34 -8.80
C THR A 26 4.42 8.23 -9.14
N VAL A 27 4.08 8.39 -10.42
CA VAL A 27 2.71 8.34 -10.93
C VAL A 27 2.60 7.18 -11.90
N LYS A 28 1.58 6.35 -11.73
CA LYS A 28 1.22 5.31 -12.71
C LYS A 28 0.09 5.83 -13.58
N THR A 29 0.31 5.93 -14.88
CA THR A 29 -0.70 6.36 -15.85
C THR A 29 -1.59 5.21 -16.30
N THR A 30 -2.69 5.53 -16.96
CA THR A 30 -3.73 4.57 -17.38
C THR A 30 -3.27 3.54 -18.41
N ASP A 31 -2.22 3.86 -19.15
CA ASP A 31 -1.55 2.98 -20.12
C ASP A 31 -0.36 2.23 -19.50
N ASP A 32 -0.35 2.04 -18.18
CA ASP A 32 0.65 1.28 -17.40
C ASP A 32 2.06 1.89 -17.39
N HIS A 33 2.24 3.11 -17.92
CA HIS A 33 3.52 3.80 -17.85
C HIS A 33 3.74 4.42 -16.47
N VAL A 34 5.01 4.50 -16.07
CA VAL A 34 5.41 5.07 -14.78
C VAL A 34 6.23 6.32 -15.03
N VAL A 35 5.76 7.44 -14.49
CA VAL A 35 6.45 8.74 -14.55
C VAL A 35 7.05 9.04 -13.18
N HIS A 36 8.30 9.47 -13.17
CA HIS A 36 9.00 9.90 -11.96
C HIS A 36 9.27 11.40 -12.02
N ILE A 37 8.66 12.15 -11.11
CA ILE A 37 8.80 13.61 -11.01
C ILE A 37 9.66 13.92 -9.79
N LEU A 38 10.79 14.58 -10.00
CA LEU A 38 11.69 14.96 -8.92
C LEU A 38 11.20 16.27 -8.28
N ILE A 39 10.99 16.26 -6.97
CA ILE A 39 10.78 17.46 -6.15
C ILE A 39 12.12 17.83 -5.53
N GLN A 40 12.61 19.02 -5.84
CA GLN A 40 13.85 19.55 -5.31
C GLN A 40 13.58 20.76 -4.43
N LYS A 41 14.44 20.97 -3.44
CA LYS A 41 14.47 22.18 -2.63
C LYS A 41 15.54 23.11 -3.18
N LYS A 42 15.14 24.30 -3.60
CA LYS A 42 16.04 25.30 -4.14
C LYS A 42 16.95 25.84 -3.04
N ALA A 43 18.25 25.92 -3.31
CA ALA A 43 19.24 26.26 -2.27
C ALA A 43 19.20 27.73 -1.83
N ASP A 44 18.76 28.63 -2.71
CA ASP A 44 18.67 30.09 -2.47
C ASP A 44 17.41 30.49 -1.70
N THR A 45 16.23 29.99 -2.11
CA THR A 45 14.94 30.36 -1.53
C THR A 45 14.48 29.38 -0.45
N GLY A 46 15.03 28.16 -0.44
CA GLY A 46 14.55 27.06 0.40
C GLY A 46 13.18 26.53 0.00
N MET A 47 12.66 26.93 -1.17
CA MET A 47 11.34 26.52 -1.66
C MET A 47 11.42 25.24 -2.50
N TYR A 48 10.32 24.48 -2.55
CA TYR A 48 10.19 23.25 -3.30
C TYR A 48 9.68 23.51 -4.73
N HIS A 49 10.24 22.82 -5.71
CA HIS A 49 9.84 22.90 -7.12
C HIS A 49 10.06 21.56 -7.84
N VAL A 50 9.48 21.40 -9.03
CA VAL A 50 9.61 20.17 -9.87
C VAL A 50 10.53 20.38 -11.08
N GLY A 51 11.54 21.24 -10.94
CA GLY A 51 12.50 21.60 -12.01
C GLY A 51 12.28 23.00 -12.58
N GLY A 52 11.04 23.39 -12.90
CA GLY A 52 10.68 24.73 -13.37
C GLY A 52 9.23 25.12 -13.08
N GLY A 53 8.89 26.40 -13.21
CA GLY A 53 7.56 26.93 -12.89
C GLY A 53 7.45 27.46 -11.46
N ASP A 54 6.31 27.20 -10.82
CA ASP A 54 5.99 27.71 -9.48
C ASP A 54 6.85 27.08 -8.37
N GLU A 55 7.13 27.87 -7.34
CA GLU A 55 7.88 27.46 -6.15
C GLU A 55 6.96 27.47 -4.91
N PHE A 56 7.12 26.50 -4.01
CA PHE A 56 6.22 26.28 -2.87
C PHE A 56 6.98 26.18 -1.54
N ARG A 57 6.36 26.57 -0.41
CA ARG A 57 7.05 26.51 0.89
C ARG A 57 7.12 25.09 1.45
N THR A 58 6.12 24.26 1.13
CA THR A 58 6.02 22.88 1.58
C THR A 58 5.72 21.93 0.42
N VAL A 59 6.08 20.66 0.58
CA VAL A 59 5.70 19.61 -0.38
C VAL A 59 4.17 19.47 -0.46
N SER A 60 3.46 19.66 0.65
CA SER A 60 1.99 19.61 0.68
C SER A 60 1.34 20.69 -0.19
N GLU A 61 1.86 21.92 -0.17
CA GLU A 61 1.39 23.01 -1.04
C GLU A 61 1.64 22.69 -2.52
N LEU A 62 2.83 22.17 -2.85
CA LEU A 62 3.18 21.74 -4.20
C LEU A 62 2.20 20.67 -4.71
N LEU A 63 1.95 19.63 -3.91
CA LEU A 63 1.02 18.56 -4.26
C LEU A 63 -0.41 19.08 -4.45
N ALA A 64 -0.88 19.98 -3.58
CA ALA A 64 -2.21 20.58 -3.70
C ALA A 64 -2.36 21.43 -4.97
N HIS A 65 -1.30 22.15 -5.38
CA HIS A 65 -1.29 22.91 -6.62
C HIS A 65 -1.41 21.97 -7.84
N TYR A 66 -0.54 20.96 -7.94
CA TYR A 66 -0.51 20.05 -9.09
C TYR A 66 -1.62 19.00 -9.11
N ASN A 67 -2.37 18.84 -8.02
CA ASN A 67 -3.65 18.14 -8.04
C ASN A 67 -4.69 18.87 -8.92
N ASN A 68 -4.70 20.20 -8.87
CA ASN A 68 -5.64 21.04 -9.64
C ASN A 68 -5.08 21.49 -10.99
N ASN A 69 -3.75 21.48 -11.15
CA ASN A 69 -3.04 21.90 -12.35
C ASN A 69 -2.16 20.74 -12.86
N PRO A 70 -2.65 19.89 -13.77
CA PRO A 70 -1.89 18.72 -14.23
C PRO A 70 -0.57 19.10 -14.93
N MET A 71 0.46 18.28 -14.75
CA MET A 71 1.76 18.47 -15.40
C MET A 71 1.78 17.84 -16.80
N VAL A 72 2.71 18.26 -17.65
CA VAL A 72 2.95 17.64 -18.96
C VAL A 72 4.37 17.10 -19.02
N GLU A 73 4.53 15.83 -19.36
CA GLU A 73 5.84 15.19 -19.55
C GLU A 73 6.50 15.72 -20.83
N GLU A 74 7.75 16.18 -20.68
CA GLU A 74 8.53 16.74 -21.78
C GLU A 74 8.84 15.66 -22.83
N GLY A 75 8.64 16.00 -24.12
CA GLY A 75 8.92 15.11 -25.25
C GLY A 75 7.79 14.11 -25.61
N SER A 76 6.85 13.82 -24.71
CA SER A 76 5.75 12.88 -24.95
C SER A 76 4.36 13.53 -25.02
N GLN A 77 4.22 14.80 -24.60
CA GLN A 77 2.95 15.52 -24.44
C GLN A 77 1.94 14.82 -23.49
N ARG A 78 2.42 13.90 -22.65
CA ARG A 78 1.59 13.14 -21.72
C ARG A 78 1.20 13.99 -20.52
N VAL A 79 -0.09 14.08 -20.24
CA VAL A 79 -0.62 14.78 -19.06
C VAL A 79 -0.53 13.87 -17.83
N VAL A 80 0.06 14.37 -16.75
CA VAL A 80 0.25 13.69 -15.48
C VAL A 80 -0.64 14.33 -14.43
N HIS A 81 -1.59 13.55 -13.92
CA HIS A 81 -2.55 13.99 -12.91
C HIS A 81 -2.20 13.43 -11.52
N LEU A 82 -2.15 14.30 -10.50
CA LEU A 82 -1.87 13.92 -9.11
C LEU A 82 -3.16 13.82 -8.27
N MET A 83 -4.10 12.97 -8.67
CA MET A 83 -5.44 12.96 -8.05
C MET A 83 -5.56 12.12 -6.78
N ASN A 84 -4.90 10.96 -6.70
CA ASN A 84 -5.04 10.08 -5.54
C ASN A 84 -3.68 9.72 -4.96
N LEU A 85 -3.36 10.30 -3.80
CA LEU A 85 -2.21 9.85 -3.02
C LEU A 85 -2.49 8.43 -2.54
N VAL A 86 -1.57 7.51 -2.81
CA VAL A 86 -1.57 6.18 -2.21
C VAL A 86 -0.96 6.33 -0.82
N PRO A 87 -1.74 6.15 0.27
CA PRO A 87 -1.20 6.24 1.61
C PRO A 87 -0.16 5.14 1.80
N SER A 88 1.02 5.52 2.32
CA SER A 88 2.01 4.55 2.76
C SER A 88 1.55 3.91 4.07
N THR A 89 1.62 2.59 4.15
CA THR A 89 1.50 1.84 5.42
C THR A 89 2.84 1.70 6.15
N CYS A 90 3.95 2.08 5.51
CA CYS A 90 5.26 2.19 6.14
C CYS A 90 5.38 3.52 6.87
N VAL A 91 5.65 3.46 8.17
CA VAL A 91 5.67 4.61 9.08
C VAL A 91 6.90 4.48 9.99
N PRO A 92 7.76 5.51 10.07
CA PRO A 92 8.83 5.56 11.05
C PRO A 92 8.30 5.39 12.48
N ALA A 93 9.00 4.64 13.31
CA ALA A 93 8.53 4.32 14.66
C ALA A 93 8.32 5.56 15.54
N ASP A 94 9.11 6.61 15.32
CA ASP A 94 9.01 7.91 15.99
C ASP A 94 7.84 8.79 15.48
N ALA A 95 7.25 8.46 14.32
CA ALA A 95 6.09 9.15 13.75
C ALA A 95 4.76 8.40 13.97
N ILE A 96 4.76 7.32 14.76
CA ILE A 96 3.56 6.48 14.93
C ILE A 96 2.38 7.22 15.57
N ASP A 97 2.64 8.11 16.53
CA ASP A 97 1.59 8.89 17.19
C ASP A 97 0.89 9.85 16.20
N GLU A 98 1.66 10.46 15.29
CA GLU A 98 1.11 11.29 14.23
C GLU A 98 0.28 10.45 13.25
N ARG A 99 0.77 9.26 12.88
CA ARG A 99 0.01 8.33 12.03
C ARG A 99 -1.30 7.92 12.67
N ILE A 100 -1.32 7.59 13.96
CA ILE A 100 -2.54 7.19 14.66
C ILE A 100 -3.57 8.31 14.58
N ARG A 101 -3.19 9.55 14.89
CA ARG A 101 -4.09 10.71 14.79
C ARG A 101 -4.70 10.84 13.39
N LEU A 102 -3.88 10.70 12.34
CA LEU A 102 -4.35 10.75 10.96
C LEU A 102 -5.32 9.61 10.62
N LEU A 103 -5.10 8.40 11.15
CA LEU A 103 -5.96 7.25 10.89
C LEU A 103 -7.28 7.26 11.69
N GLU A 104 -7.35 8.02 12.78
CA GLU A 104 -8.57 8.21 13.59
C GLU A 104 -9.56 9.18 12.92
N GLU A 105 -9.09 10.08 12.06
CA GLU A 105 -9.96 11.02 11.35
C GLU A 105 -10.98 10.28 10.48
N ILE A 106 -12.25 10.70 10.59
CA ILE A 106 -13.34 10.14 9.79
C ILE A 106 -13.46 10.96 8.51
N ASP A 107 -13.31 10.29 7.36
CA ASP A 107 -13.54 10.93 6.08
C ASP A 107 -15.01 11.39 5.99
N PRO A 108 -15.27 12.67 5.67
CA PRO A 108 -16.61 13.23 5.69
C PRO A 108 -17.52 12.66 4.58
N VAL A 109 -16.95 12.09 3.52
CA VAL A 109 -17.65 11.50 2.38
C VAL A 109 -17.88 10.01 2.60
N THR A 110 -16.82 9.23 2.86
CA THR A 110 -16.90 7.77 3.02
C THR A 110 -17.46 7.36 4.38
N LYS A 111 -17.40 8.25 5.38
CA LYS A 111 -17.74 8.00 6.79
C LYS A 111 -16.89 6.91 7.43
N LYS A 112 -15.73 6.58 6.86
CA LYS A 112 -14.78 5.61 7.39
C LYS A 112 -13.59 6.31 8.02
N SER A 113 -13.01 5.68 9.04
CA SER A 113 -11.69 6.07 9.52
C SER A 113 -10.61 5.51 8.60
N GLY A 114 -9.44 6.13 8.60
CA GLY A 114 -8.27 5.59 7.91
C GLY A 114 -7.97 4.14 8.35
N PHE A 115 -8.14 3.81 9.64
CA PHE A 115 -7.98 2.43 10.13
C PHE A 115 -8.88 1.43 9.42
N LEU A 116 -10.16 1.75 9.26
CA LEU A 116 -11.11 0.85 8.61
C LEU A 116 -10.74 0.67 7.12
N GLU A 117 -10.34 1.75 6.46
CA GLU A 117 -9.91 1.69 5.06
C GLU A 117 -8.65 0.84 4.88
N GLU A 118 -7.64 0.96 5.76
CA GLU A 118 -6.44 0.12 5.70
C GLU A 118 -6.78 -1.35 5.97
N PHE A 119 -7.64 -1.62 6.95
CA PHE A 119 -8.06 -2.98 7.30
C PHE A 119 -8.81 -3.67 6.16
N GLU A 120 -9.75 -2.96 5.51
CA GLU A 120 -10.49 -3.49 4.36
C GLU A 120 -9.57 -3.79 3.17
N ARG A 121 -8.49 -3.03 2.95
CA ARG A 121 -7.48 -3.33 1.92
C ARG A 121 -6.76 -4.65 2.18
N ILE A 122 -6.48 -5.01 3.44
CA ILE A 122 -5.86 -6.29 3.79
C ILE A 122 -6.77 -7.46 3.38
N GLN A 123 -8.08 -7.32 3.56
CA GLN A 123 -9.06 -8.36 3.21
C GLN A 123 -9.17 -8.62 1.69
N GLN A 124 -8.69 -7.69 0.87
CA GLN A 124 -8.67 -7.82 -0.60
C GLN A 124 -7.47 -8.61 -1.12
N VAL A 125 -6.46 -8.86 -0.27
CA VAL A 125 -5.31 -9.69 -0.63
C VAL A 125 -5.78 -11.14 -0.69
N ASP A 126 -5.93 -11.64 -1.92
CA ASP A 126 -6.44 -12.99 -2.13
C ASP A 126 -5.38 -14.04 -1.76
N ASP A 127 -5.81 -15.01 -0.95
CA ASP A 127 -5.03 -16.16 -0.48
C ASP A 127 -5.18 -17.37 -1.43
N GLN A 128 -5.47 -17.11 -2.71
CA GLN A 128 -5.77 -18.10 -3.75
C GLN A 128 -4.71 -19.21 -3.89
N PHE A 129 -3.50 -19.02 -3.36
CA PHE A 129 -2.37 -19.93 -3.56
C PHE A 129 -1.98 -20.76 -2.32
N SER A 130 -2.64 -20.60 -1.17
CA SER A 130 -2.24 -21.29 0.05
C SER A 130 -3.04 -22.57 0.31
N SER A 131 -2.39 -23.72 0.09
CA SER A 131 -2.97 -25.04 0.34
C SER A 131 -3.26 -25.27 1.83
N ARG A 132 -4.37 -25.96 2.13
CA ARG A 132 -4.89 -26.25 3.48
C ARG A 132 -5.41 -27.70 3.58
N ARG A 133 -4.84 -28.62 2.80
CA ARG A 133 -5.39 -29.98 2.66
C ARG A 133 -5.21 -30.81 3.92
N GLU A 134 -4.09 -30.65 4.63
CA GLU A 134 -3.78 -31.45 5.81
C GLU A 134 -4.78 -31.22 6.95
N GLY A 135 -5.15 -29.96 7.18
CA GLY A 135 -6.15 -29.62 8.18
C GLY A 135 -7.58 -30.02 7.82
N LYS A 136 -7.85 -30.30 6.54
CA LYS A 136 -9.18 -30.73 6.04
C LYS A 136 -9.33 -32.24 5.93
N LYS A 137 -8.28 -33.04 6.16
CA LYS A 137 -8.37 -34.50 6.19
C LYS A 137 -9.35 -34.96 7.27
N GLU A 138 -10.14 -35.99 6.99
CA GLU A 138 -11.18 -36.51 7.89
C GLU A 138 -10.63 -36.81 9.31
N GLN A 139 -9.45 -37.42 9.40
CA GLN A 139 -8.77 -37.73 10.66
C GLN A 139 -8.37 -36.49 11.49
N ASN A 140 -8.31 -35.31 10.86
CA ASN A 140 -7.84 -34.05 11.45
C ASN A 140 -8.97 -33.04 11.69
N VAL A 141 -10.16 -33.24 11.10
CA VAL A 141 -11.30 -32.30 11.25
C VAL A 141 -11.67 -32.10 12.71
N SER A 142 -11.68 -33.17 13.50
CA SER A 142 -11.98 -33.12 14.95
C SER A 142 -10.89 -32.45 15.79
N ARG A 143 -9.68 -32.29 15.24
CA ARG A 143 -8.56 -31.60 15.88
C ARG A 143 -8.58 -30.07 15.64
N ASN A 144 -9.59 -29.57 14.93
CA ASN A 144 -9.80 -28.15 14.69
C ASN A 144 -10.95 -27.60 15.54
N ARG A 145 -10.72 -26.48 16.22
CA ARG A 145 -11.80 -25.76 16.93
C ARG A 145 -12.88 -25.25 15.95
N TYR A 146 -12.47 -24.81 14.76
CA TYR A 146 -13.37 -24.34 13.70
C TYR A 146 -13.00 -24.99 12.37
N LYS A 147 -13.98 -25.51 11.63
CA LYS A 147 -13.76 -26.24 10.37
C LYS A 147 -13.13 -25.39 9.26
N ASN A 148 -13.38 -24.09 9.29
CA ASN A 148 -12.88 -23.11 8.32
C ASN A 148 -11.57 -22.41 8.73
N ILE A 149 -11.07 -22.66 9.95
CA ILE A 149 -9.82 -22.08 10.45
C ILE A 149 -8.81 -23.21 10.62
N VAL A 150 -8.02 -23.41 9.57
CA VAL A 150 -7.01 -24.47 9.46
C VAL A 150 -5.69 -23.87 8.96
N PRO A 151 -4.54 -24.43 9.36
CA PRO A 151 -3.25 -23.86 8.98
C PRO A 151 -2.94 -24.11 7.51
N PHE A 152 -2.07 -23.28 6.94
CA PHE A 152 -1.51 -23.54 5.62
C PHE A 152 -0.54 -24.72 5.64
N ASP A 153 -0.60 -25.58 4.63
CA ASP A 153 0.22 -26.78 4.55
C ASP A 153 1.73 -26.47 4.54
N HIS A 154 2.12 -25.32 3.98
CA HIS A 154 3.53 -24.92 3.84
C HIS A 154 4.12 -24.25 5.09
N THR A 155 3.29 -23.78 6.04
CA THR A 155 3.76 -23.21 7.32
C THR A 155 3.32 -24.00 8.55
N ARG A 156 2.50 -25.04 8.39
CA ARG A 156 2.01 -25.81 9.53
C ARG A 156 3.14 -26.42 10.35
N VAL A 157 2.89 -26.57 11.64
CA VAL A 157 3.77 -27.36 12.51
C VAL A 157 3.55 -28.84 12.21
N ILE A 158 4.65 -29.57 12.00
CA ILE A 158 4.67 -31.03 11.80
C ILE A 158 5.21 -31.66 13.09
N LEU A 159 4.37 -32.44 13.77
CA LEU A 159 4.78 -33.15 14.99
C LEU A 159 5.81 -34.23 14.66
N LYS A 160 6.85 -34.35 15.49
CA LYS A 160 7.89 -35.37 15.39
C LYS A 160 7.66 -36.45 16.46
N ASP A 161 8.30 -37.60 16.28
CA ASP A 161 8.29 -38.71 17.24
C ASP A 161 6.88 -39.24 17.59
N ILE A 162 5.99 -39.24 16.58
CA ILE A 162 4.62 -39.73 16.66
C ILE A 162 4.56 -41.26 16.56
N PRO A 163 3.69 -41.93 17.32
CA PRO A 163 3.43 -43.36 17.18
C PRO A 163 2.95 -43.73 15.77
N PRO A 164 3.15 -44.99 15.34
CA PRO A 164 2.56 -45.49 14.09
C PRO A 164 1.04 -45.30 14.08
N ASN A 165 0.49 -44.91 12.93
CA ASN A 165 -0.94 -44.63 12.71
C ASN A 165 -1.52 -43.40 13.42
N GLU A 166 -0.70 -42.57 14.07
CA GLU A 166 -1.14 -41.25 14.54
C GLU A 166 -0.87 -40.15 13.53
N SER A 167 -1.72 -39.12 13.50
CA SER A 167 -1.49 -37.96 12.64
C SER A 167 -0.45 -37.03 13.24
N ASP A 168 0.47 -36.57 12.38
CA ASP A 168 1.45 -35.50 12.62
C ASP A 168 0.85 -34.09 12.76
N TYR A 169 -0.48 -34.01 12.83
CA TYR A 169 -1.24 -32.79 12.68
C TYR A 169 -1.52 -32.12 14.01
N ILE A 170 -1.20 -30.83 14.05
CA ILE A 170 -1.67 -29.85 15.01
C ILE A 170 -2.13 -28.60 14.26
N ASN A 171 -3.23 -27.97 14.68
CA ASN A 171 -3.71 -26.71 14.11
C ASN A 171 -2.84 -25.55 14.61
N ALA A 172 -1.66 -25.40 14.02
CA ALA A 172 -0.69 -24.35 14.32
C ALA A 172 0.22 -24.12 13.10
N SER A 173 0.74 -22.89 12.97
CA SER A 173 1.69 -22.49 11.92
C SER A 173 2.89 -21.77 12.52
N TYR A 174 4.05 -21.88 11.88
CA TYR A 174 5.20 -21.02 12.16
C TYR A 174 4.96 -19.63 11.57
N ILE A 175 5.25 -18.59 12.37
CA ILE A 175 5.32 -17.19 11.95
C ILE A 175 6.78 -16.75 12.08
N ARG A 176 7.32 -16.07 11.07
CA ARG A 176 8.70 -15.55 11.06
C ARG A 176 8.71 -14.15 10.50
#